data_AF-A0A817XF41-F1
#
_entry.id   AF-A0A817XF41-F1
#
_cell.length_a   1.000
_cell.length_b   1.000
_cell.length_c   1.000
_cell.angle_alpha   90.00
_cell.angle_beta   90.00
_cell.angle_gamma   90.00
#
_symmetry.space_group_name_H-M   'P 1'
#
loop_
_entity.id
_entity.type
_entity.pdbx_description
1 polymer ?
#
loop_
_entity_poly.entity_id
_entity_poly.type
_entity_poly.pdbx_seq_one_letter_code
_entity_poly.pdbx_strand_id
1 'polypeptide(L)'
;MLYQYIRCGEFIEHLGPRFVANHLVKLQISCIYQSNGCEELVSYEVLEKHETHCDYRPQECSGCKLQMLKKDLNEQETHCPMVESTCPNCKIVCKQFDATALHTDLICAREQLRQLQEKVQLLDEKNKENLQEHKRTF
;
A
#
# COMPACT_ATOMS: atom_id res chain seq x y z
N MET A 1 -37.29 -10.09 12.09
CA MET A 1 -36.39 -10.98 12.86
C MET A 1 -34.99 -10.40 12.77
N LEU A 2 -34.46 -9.86 13.87
CA LEU A 2 -33.16 -9.18 13.93
C LEU A 2 -32.08 -10.23 14.26
N TYR A 3 -31.12 -10.43 13.36
CA TYR A 3 -29.94 -11.24 13.62
C TYR A 3 -29.00 -10.47 14.57
N GLN A 4 -28.89 -10.93 15.82
CA GLN A 4 -27.88 -10.44 16.75
C GLN A 4 -26.53 -11.07 16.39
N TYR A 5 -25.56 -10.24 16.02
CA TYR A 5 -24.17 -10.64 15.86
C TYR A 5 -23.58 -10.99 17.23
N ILE A 6 -23.23 -12.26 17.43
CA ILE A 6 -22.41 -12.71 18.56
C ILE A 6 -21.02 -12.12 18.34
N ARG A 7 -20.60 -11.18 19.21
CA ARG A 7 -19.21 -10.75 19.28
C ARG A 7 -18.42 -11.86 19.96
N CYS A 8 -17.61 -12.59 19.19
CA CYS A 8 -16.56 -13.42 19.78
C CYS A 8 -15.61 -12.50 20.57
N GLY A 9 -15.35 -12.83 21.84
CA GLY A 9 -14.35 -12.12 22.66
C GLY A 9 -12.94 -12.31 22.12
N GLU A 10 -11.99 -11.54 22.64
CA GLU A 10 -10.56 -11.68 22.32
C GLU A 10 -10.08 -13.10 22.68
N PHE A 11 -9.49 -13.79 21.71
CA PHE A 11 -8.86 -15.09 21.95
C PHE A 11 -7.55 -14.86 22.71
N ILE A 12 -7.46 -15.39 23.94
CA ILE A 12 -6.25 -15.38 24.73
C ILE A 12 -5.62 -16.76 24.62
N GLU A 13 -4.48 -16.84 23.93
CA GLU A 13 -3.71 -18.07 23.85
C GLU A 13 -3.04 -18.36 25.20
N HIS A 14 -3.63 -19.28 25.97
CA HIS A 14 -2.99 -19.78 27.19
C HIS A 14 -1.94 -20.82 26.80
N LEU A 15 -0.70 -20.35 26.59
CA LEU A 15 0.46 -21.23 26.48
C LEU A 15 0.48 -22.16 27.69
N GLY A 16 0.48 -23.48 27.43
CA GLY A 16 0.50 -24.50 28.46
C GLY A 16 1.76 -24.41 29.34
N PRO A 17 1.98 -25.40 30.22
CA PRO A 17 3.17 -25.43 31.08
C PRO A 17 4.46 -25.17 30.29
N ARG A 18 5.41 -24.42 30.87
CA ARG A 18 6.67 -24.01 30.22
C ARG A 18 7.40 -25.13 29.46
N PHE A 19 7.29 -26.37 29.93
CA PHE A 19 7.90 -27.51 29.25
C PHE A 19 7.31 -27.75 27.84
N VAL A 20 6.00 -27.55 27.65
CA VAL A 20 5.31 -27.69 26.36
C VAL A 20 5.79 -26.60 25.41
N ALA A 21 5.76 -25.34 25.87
CA ALA A 21 6.24 -24.20 25.10
C ALA A 21 7.69 -24.44 24.60
N ASN A 22 8.60 -24.85 25.49
CA ASN A 22 10.00 -25.13 25.14
C ASN A 22 10.20 -26.26 24.10
N HIS A 23 9.27 -27.20 23.99
CA HIS A 23 9.31 -28.25 22.97
C HIS A 23 8.71 -27.78 21.65
N LEU A 24 7.65 -26.97 21.70
CA LEU A 24 7.05 -26.38 20.51
C LEU A 24 8.03 -25.48 19.75
N VAL A 25 8.88 -24.72 20.45
CA VAL A 25 9.94 -23.90 19.81
C VAL A 25 10.88 -24.72 18.94
N LYS A 26 11.13 -25.98 19.31
CA LYS A 26 12.07 -26.86 18.59
C LYS A 26 11.44 -27.58 17.40
N LEU A 27 10.10 -27.52 17.26
CA LEU A 27 9.43 -28.12 16.12
C LEU A 27 9.73 -27.31 14.87
N GLN A 28 10.27 -27.98 13.86
CA GLN A 28 10.40 -27.45 12.52
C GLN A 28 9.21 -27.93 11.70
N ILE A 29 8.54 -26.99 11.03
CA ILE A 29 7.30 -27.20 10.29
C ILE A 29 7.53 -26.68 8.87
N SER A 30 7.05 -27.42 7.88
CA SER A 30 7.07 -26.96 6.49
C SER A 30 6.03 -25.86 6.28
N CYS A 31 6.39 -24.87 5.48
CA CYS A 31 5.45 -23.82 5.09
C CYS A 31 4.23 -24.37 4.36
N ILE A 32 3.03 -23.81 4.60
CA ILE A 32 1.81 -24.16 3.87
C ILE A 32 1.92 -23.91 2.35
N TYR A 33 2.81 -23.03 1.92
CA TYR A 33 3.07 -22.71 0.51
C TYR A 33 4.15 -23.61 -0.12
N GLN A 34 4.45 -24.75 0.49
CA GLN A 34 5.35 -25.75 -0.09
C GLN A 34 4.89 -26.22 -1.48
N SER A 35 3.59 -26.33 -1.71
CA SER A 35 3.02 -26.64 -3.03
C SER A 35 3.31 -25.58 -4.09
N ASN A 36 3.58 -24.34 -3.68
CA ASN A 36 3.94 -23.24 -4.57
C ASN A 36 5.47 -23.12 -4.76
N GLY A 37 6.26 -23.91 -4.03
CA GLY A 37 7.72 -23.94 -4.13
C GLY A 37 8.48 -23.38 -2.93
N CYS A 38 7.82 -23.12 -1.79
CA CYS A 38 8.54 -22.77 -0.56
C CYS A 38 9.15 -24.02 0.09
N GLU A 39 10.47 -24.11 0.13
CA GLU A 39 11.19 -25.24 0.73
C GLU A 39 11.64 -24.99 2.18
N GLU A 40 11.22 -23.86 2.78
CA GLU A 40 11.64 -23.48 4.13
C GLU A 40 11.01 -24.37 5.21
N LEU A 41 11.86 -24.82 6.14
CA LEU A 41 11.47 -25.43 7.40
C LEU A 41 11.64 -24.40 8.51
N VAL A 42 10.54 -23.93 9.07
CA VAL A 42 10.51 -22.83 10.05
C VAL A 42 10.08 -23.32 11.42
N SER A 43 10.53 -22.66 12.49
CA SER A 43 10.08 -23.02 13.83
C SER A 43 8.62 -22.60 14.03
N TYR A 44 7.92 -23.33 14.90
CA TYR A 44 6.53 -23.00 15.25
C TYR A 44 6.35 -21.52 15.66
N GLU A 45 7.29 -20.95 16.42
CA GLU A 45 7.24 -19.56 16.89
C GLU A 45 7.26 -18.50 15.77
N VAL A 46 7.87 -18.82 14.63
CA VAL A 46 8.01 -17.87 13.51
C VAL A 46 7.17 -18.26 12.29
N LEU A 47 6.45 -19.38 12.35
CA LEU A 47 5.65 -19.90 11.25
C LEU A 47 4.62 -18.89 10.74
N GLU A 48 3.83 -18.28 11.65
CA GLU A 48 2.83 -17.28 11.26
C GLU A 48 3.48 -16.04 10.59
N LYS A 49 4.63 -15.59 11.12
CA LYS A 49 5.39 -14.48 10.53
C LYS A 49 5.96 -14.84 9.17
N HIS A 50 6.45 -16.07 9.00
CA HIS A 50 6.92 -16.57 7.73
C HIS A 50 5.77 -16.61 6.72
N GLU A 51 4.64 -17.24 7.04
CA GLU A 51 3.51 -17.40 6.11
C GLU A 51 2.92 -16.06 5.68
N THR A 52 2.83 -15.08 6.60
CA THR A 52 2.38 -13.73 6.26
C THR A 52 3.29 -13.02 5.27
N HIS A 53 4.60 -13.30 5.29
CA HIS A 53 5.61 -12.65 4.46
C HIS A 53 6.20 -13.56 3.36
N CYS A 54 5.75 -14.80 3.24
CA CYS A 54 6.32 -15.79 2.34
C CYS A 54 6.21 -15.34 0.88
N ASP A 55 7.31 -15.44 0.14
CA ASP A 55 7.37 -15.03 -1.27
C ASP A 55 6.56 -15.94 -2.21
N TYR A 56 6.20 -17.13 -1.73
CA TYR A 56 5.37 -18.10 -2.43
C TYR A 56 3.89 -18.02 -2.01
N ARG A 57 3.54 -17.05 -1.18
CA ARG A 57 2.15 -16.74 -0.86
C ARG A 57 1.44 -16.20 -2.11
N PRO A 58 0.27 -16.76 -2.49
CA PRO A 58 -0.57 -16.16 -3.53
C PRO A 58 -1.11 -14.81 -3.07
N GLN A 59 -1.01 -13.80 -3.93
CA GLN A 59 -1.49 -12.46 -3.70
C GLN A 59 -2.10 -11.90 -5.00
N GLU A 60 -3.05 -10.99 -4.84
CA GLU A 60 -3.72 -10.33 -5.95
C GLU A 60 -2.99 -9.06 -6.36
N CYS A 61 -2.84 -8.85 -7.67
CA CYS A 61 -2.42 -7.57 -8.22
C CYS A 61 -3.41 -6.48 -7.82
N SER A 62 -2.88 -5.36 -7.28
CA SER A 62 -3.67 -4.20 -6.88
C SER A 62 -4.53 -3.64 -8.02
N GLY A 63 -4.01 -3.67 -9.26
CA GLY A 63 -4.70 -3.25 -10.48
C GLY A 63 -5.63 -4.30 -11.07
N CYS A 64 -5.08 -5.30 -11.77
CA CYS A 64 -5.86 -6.25 -12.58
C CYS A 64 -6.52 -7.40 -11.80
N LYS A 65 -6.30 -7.50 -10.48
CA LYS A 65 -6.84 -8.56 -9.61
C LYS A 65 -6.44 -9.98 -9.98
N LEU A 66 -5.42 -10.15 -10.83
CA LEU A 66 -4.86 -11.46 -11.14
C LEU A 66 -4.13 -12.03 -9.91
N GLN A 67 -4.40 -13.30 -9.57
CA GLN A 67 -3.69 -14.01 -8.51
C GLN A 67 -2.36 -14.56 -9.01
N MET A 68 -1.31 -14.32 -8.25
CA MET A 68 0.05 -14.77 -8.55
C MET A 68 0.89 -14.84 -7.28
N LEU A 69 2.09 -15.42 -7.37
CA LEU A 69 2.99 -15.52 -6.22
C LEU A 69 3.56 -14.14 -5.88
N LYS A 70 3.73 -13.85 -4.59
CA LYS A 70 4.28 -12.57 -4.11
C LYS A 70 5.62 -12.21 -4.76
N LYS A 71 6.50 -13.19 -5.01
CA LYS A 71 7.78 -12.97 -5.73
C LYS A 71 7.60 -12.42 -7.14
N ASP A 72 6.55 -12.84 -7.85
CA ASP A 72 6.28 -12.46 -9.24
C ASP A 72 5.40 -11.21 -9.31
N LEU A 73 4.70 -10.89 -8.21
CA LEU A 73 3.79 -9.75 -8.10
C LEU A 73 4.49 -8.42 -8.37
N ASN A 74 5.73 -8.25 -7.89
CA ASN A 74 6.45 -6.98 -8.07
C ASN A 74 6.70 -6.69 -9.56
N GLU A 75 7.13 -7.68 -10.33
CA GLU A 75 7.33 -7.53 -11.78
C GLU A 75 6.01 -7.27 -12.49
N GLN A 76 4.95 -8.01 -12.14
CA GLN A 76 3.62 -7.75 -12.67
C GLN A 76 3.15 -6.33 -12.37
N GLU A 77 3.26 -5.83 -11.14
CA GLU A 77 2.76 -4.50 -10.76
C GLU A 77 3.52 -3.37 -11.46
N THR A 78 4.79 -3.58 -11.83
CA THR A 78 5.54 -2.62 -12.66
C THR A 78 5.09 -2.57 -14.12
N HIS A 79 4.49 -3.65 -14.62
CA HIS A 79 4.01 -3.75 -16.00
C HIS A 79 2.47 -3.76 -16.09
N CYS A 80 1.78 -3.67 -14.96
CA CYS A 80 0.33 -3.81 -14.93
C CYS A 80 -0.34 -2.50 -15.33
N PRO A 81 -1.07 -2.46 -16.44
CA PRO A 81 -1.67 -1.25 -16.95
C PRO A 81 -2.70 -0.61 -16.01
N MET A 82 -3.27 -1.43 -15.12
CA MET A 82 -4.35 -1.05 -14.21
C MET A 82 -3.86 -0.63 -12.83
N VAL A 83 -2.55 -0.74 -12.53
CA VAL A 83 -1.99 -0.29 -11.26
C VAL A 83 -2.01 1.23 -11.23
N GLU A 84 -2.44 1.78 -10.09
CA GLU A 84 -2.42 3.21 -9.85
C GLU A 84 -0.99 3.68 -9.57
N SER A 85 -0.62 4.81 -10.16
CA SER A 85 0.69 5.43 -10.03
C SER A 85 0.52 6.93 -9.86
N THR A 86 1.43 7.57 -9.16
CA THR A 86 1.37 9.03 -8.97
C THR A 86 2.15 9.71 -10.10
N CYS A 87 1.50 10.63 -10.80
CA CYS A 87 2.17 11.44 -11.82
C CYS A 87 3.29 12.29 -11.19
N PRO A 88 4.55 12.21 -11.66
CA PRO A 88 5.66 12.95 -11.09
C PRO A 88 5.52 14.48 -11.29
N ASN A 89 4.77 14.89 -12.31
CA ASN A 89 4.67 16.28 -12.75
C ASN A 89 3.56 17.07 -12.04
N CYS A 90 2.41 16.45 -11.79
CA CYS A 90 1.25 17.13 -11.18
C CYS A 90 0.76 16.46 -9.88
N LYS A 91 1.38 15.34 -9.46
CA LYS A 91 1.09 14.58 -8.23
C LYS A 91 -0.33 13.98 -8.14
N ILE A 92 -1.04 13.86 -9.26
CA ILE A 92 -2.33 13.16 -9.32
C ILE A 92 -2.10 11.65 -9.41
N VAL A 93 -2.95 10.87 -8.76
CA VAL A 93 -2.99 9.39 -8.88
C VAL A 93 -3.72 9.02 -10.17
N CYS A 94 -3.07 8.24 -11.04
CA CYS A 94 -3.58 7.78 -12.33
C CYS A 94 -3.09 6.36 -12.66
N LYS A 95 -3.84 5.61 -13.47
CA LYS A 95 -3.46 4.26 -13.90
C LYS A 95 -2.26 4.28 -14.85
N GLN A 96 -1.32 3.34 -14.69
CA GLN A 96 -0.02 3.31 -15.38
C GLN A 96 -0.09 3.31 -16.92
N PHE A 97 -1.09 2.66 -17.53
CA PHE A 97 -1.17 2.53 -19.00
C PHE A 97 -2.40 3.21 -19.62
N ASP A 98 -3.12 4.03 -18.86
CA ASP A 98 -4.17 4.90 -19.43
C ASP A 98 -3.54 6.11 -20.16
N ALA A 99 -2.59 5.84 -21.07
CA ALA A 99 -1.99 6.77 -22.01
C ALA A 99 -3.03 7.40 -22.98
N THR A 100 -4.31 6.98 -22.91
CA THR A 100 -5.36 7.42 -23.82
C THR A 100 -6.60 8.03 -23.19
N ALA A 101 -6.81 8.02 -21.85
CA ALA A 101 -8.12 8.44 -21.30
C ALA A 101 -8.12 9.44 -20.14
N LEU A 102 -7.22 9.34 -19.16
CA LEU A 102 -7.40 10.09 -17.89
C LEU A 102 -6.25 11.01 -17.50
N HIS A 103 -5.01 10.73 -17.91
CA HIS A 103 -3.87 11.60 -17.58
C HIS A 103 -2.86 11.74 -18.72
N THR A 104 -3.29 12.35 -19.83
CA THR A 104 -2.40 12.73 -20.93
C THR A 104 -1.55 13.95 -20.57
N ASP A 105 -0.49 14.23 -21.35
CA ASP A 105 0.31 15.45 -21.21
C ASP A 105 -0.56 16.72 -21.17
N LEU A 106 -1.67 16.73 -21.93
CA LEU A 106 -2.62 17.82 -21.93
C LEU A 106 -3.37 17.97 -20.59
N ILE A 107 -3.77 16.87 -19.97
CA ILE A 107 -4.45 16.87 -18.67
C ILE A 107 -3.45 17.23 -17.56
N CYS A 108 -2.23 16.67 -17.62
CA CYS A 108 -1.13 17.04 -16.74
C CYS A 108 -0.84 18.55 -16.81
N ALA A 109 -0.67 19.09 -18.01
CA ALA A 109 -0.39 20.51 -18.22
C ALA A 109 -1.54 21.40 -17.72
N ARG A 110 -2.80 21.00 -17.95
CA ARG A 110 -3.98 21.72 -17.41
C ARG A 110 -3.96 21.75 -15.88
N GLU A 111 -3.65 20.64 -15.23
CA GLU A 111 -3.56 20.60 -13.77
C GLU A 111 -2.39 21.45 -13.25
N GLN A 112 -1.23 21.38 -13.90
CA GLN A 112 -0.10 22.23 -13.55
C GLN A 112 -0.44 23.72 -13.69
N LEU A 113 -1.16 24.11 -14.76
CA LEU A 113 -1.63 25.48 -14.94
C LEU A 113 -2.58 25.90 -13.81
N ARG A 114 -3.50 25.03 -13.39
CA ARG A 114 -4.40 25.29 -12.25
C ARG A 114 -3.62 25.51 -10.96
N GLN A 115 -2.66 24.63 -10.65
CA GLN A 115 -1.81 24.75 -9.46
C GLN A 115 -0.95 26.03 -9.49
N LEU A 116 -0.44 26.41 -10.67
CA LEU A 116 0.30 27.65 -10.85
C LEU A 116 -0.60 28.88 -10.66
N GLN A 117 -1.83 28.87 -11.18
CA GLN A 117 -2.79 29.97 -11.02
C GLN A 117 -3.15 30.20 -9.55
N GLU A 118 -3.42 29.15 -8.79
CA GLU A 118 -3.67 29.26 -7.34
C GLU A 118 -2.46 29.84 -6.61
N LYS A 119 -1.25 29.39 -6.96
CA LYS A 119 -0.02 29.91 -6.35
C LYS A 119 0.21 31.39 -6.67
N VAL A 120 -0.09 31.84 -7.89
CA VAL A 120 0.01 33.26 -8.28
C VAL A 120 -0.97 34.11 -7.48
N GLN A 121 -2.23 33.67 -7.34
CA GLN A 121 -3.24 34.39 -6.55
C GLN A 121 -2.81 34.58 -5.09
N LEU A 122 -2.31 33.51 -4.45
CA LEU A 122 -1.81 33.57 -3.07
C LEU A 122 -0.61 34.51 -2.93
N LEU A 123 0.30 34.51 -3.91
CA LEU A 123 1.44 35.42 -3.91
C LEU A 123 1.01 36.87 -4.12
N ASP A 124 0.00 37.13 -4.96
CA ASP A 124 -0.54 38.47 -5.18
C ASP A 124 -1.24 39.02 -3.93
N GLU A 125 -2.00 38.19 -3.22
CA GLU A 125 -2.61 38.55 -1.94
C GLU A 125 -1.54 38.91 -0.90
N LYS A 126 -0.54 38.02 -0.73
CA LYS A 126 0.56 38.24 0.20
C LYS A 126 1.39 39.47 -0.15
N ASN A 127 1.62 39.74 -1.44
CA ASN A 127 2.32 40.94 -1.88
C ASN A 127 1.53 42.21 -1.55
N LYS A 128 0.20 42.20 -1.69
CA LYS A 128 -0.65 43.34 -1.30
C LYS A 128 -0.59 43.60 0.19
N GLU A 129 -0.63 42.55 1.02
CA GLU A 129 -0.47 42.66 2.48
C GLU A 129 0.87 43.28 2.84
N ASN A 130 1.98 42.75 2.30
CA ASN A 130 3.32 43.28 2.52
C ASN A 130 3.44 44.76 2.12
N LEU A 131 2.82 45.16 0.99
CA LEU A 131 2.79 46.56 0.55
C LEU A 131 2.01 47.47 1.50
N GLN A 132 0.92 46.97 2.10
CA GLN A 132 0.17 47.72 3.11
C GLN A 132 0.95 47.87 4.40
N GLU A 133 1.64 46.82 4.85
CA GLU A 133 2.50 46.89 6.03
C GLU A 133 3.65 47.88 5.82
N HIS A 134 4.31 47.84 4.68
CA HIS A 134 5.40 48.74 4.35
C HIS A 134 4.95 50.21 4.25
N LYS A 135 3.69 50.48 3.86
CA LYS A 135 3.09 51.84 3.89
C LYS A 135 2.71 52.30 5.30
N ARG A 136 2.57 51.41 6.28
CA ARG A 136 2.27 51.77 7.68
C ARG A 136 3.54 52.04 8.49
N THR A 137 4.70 51.58 8.02
CA THR A 137 5.99 51.71 8.74
C THR A 137 6.79 52.95 8.35
N PHE A 138 6.38 53.68 7.31
CA PHE A 138 6.98 54.92 6.82
C PHE A 138 5.93 56.01 6.75
#